data_AF-A0A0U1NUN8-F1
#
_entry.id   AF-A0A0U1NUN8-F1
#
_cell.length_a   1.000
_cell.length_b   1.000
_cell.length_c   1.000
_cell.angle_alpha   90.00
_cell.angle_beta   90.00
_cell.angle_gamma   90.00
#
_symmetry.space_group_name_H-M   'P 1'
#
loop_
_entity.id
_entity.type
_entity.pdbx_description
1 polymer ?
#
loop_
_entity_poly.entity_id
_entity_poly.type
_entity_poly.pdbx_seq_one_letter_code
_entity_poly.pdbx_strand_id
1 'polypeptide(L)'
;MLNPKNFVSIKKKYYEWRFWNNVYREMLKHIKIFGDKSNQQLTPYINKPGIALSFDDSYRIKDWTKYGKDIFGYYDVKVTFNINAIHHFEGKREHSQNEIDLLLDLQGHGHEIAHHSLTHKKATEYSNQFGINKWIEDEIISLFQWMGKQTHSKTGEGFKKPVTFAFPHFLYNSENIQKLIPKYFKIARGYHDKDNLTAFNHQGFAPSICLDGYYSCNLKYVEKMIKKAKEASKNLIITCHSILPKEVDWDDFGWGEESNKSGTWRTTPETIQFIIDVAKKFNMEFYTTAELAGIATFIDENFEMAVREQITNPKAKWIPISELIEITELDLSNRNIANLDGIQYFLNLESLNLANNQIKNFRLLEKLPKLSNLNIENNSIQTNKKIV
;
A
#
# COMPACT_ATOMS: atom_id res chain seq x y z
N MET A 1 -27.63 -36.55 -19.42
CA MET A 1 -26.78 -35.55 -20.11
C MET A 1 -26.73 -34.30 -19.24
N LEU A 2 -25.53 -33.82 -18.88
CA LEU A 2 -25.40 -32.58 -18.11
C LEU A 2 -25.77 -31.38 -18.99
N ASN A 3 -26.58 -30.46 -18.46
CA ASN A 3 -26.98 -29.21 -19.13
C ASN A 3 -25.73 -28.41 -19.61
N PRO A 4 -25.69 -27.88 -20.84
CA PRO A 4 -24.56 -27.07 -21.36
C PRO A 4 -24.10 -25.95 -20.41
N LYS A 5 -25.02 -25.29 -19.70
CA LYS A 5 -24.69 -24.27 -18.68
C LYS A 5 -23.91 -24.85 -17.49
N ASN A 6 -24.22 -26.08 -17.09
CA ASN A 6 -23.50 -26.78 -16.02
C ASN A 6 -22.08 -27.17 -16.46
N PHE A 7 -21.89 -27.52 -17.74
CA PHE A 7 -20.56 -27.85 -18.27
C PHE A 7 -19.62 -26.65 -18.33
N VAL A 8 -20.13 -25.48 -18.77
CA VAL A 8 -19.38 -24.22 -18.76
C VAL A 8 -19.00 -23.80 -17.33
N SER A 9 -19.92 -23.95 -16.37
CA SER A 9 -19.66 -23.67 -14.95
C SER A 9 -18.58 -24.58 -14.35
N ILE A 10 -18.63 -25.89 -14.62
CA ILE A 10 -17.63 -26.85 -14.13
C ILE A 10 -16.24 -26.55 -14.72
N LYS A 11 -16.19 -26.27 -16.02
CA LYS A 11 -14.93 -25.92 -16.71
C LYS A 11 -14.30 -24.66 -16.13
N LYS A 12 -15.08 -23.61 -15.86
CA LYS A 12 -14.60 -22.38 -15.20
C LYS A 12 -14.03 -22.67 -13.81
N LYS A 13 -14.77 -23.39 -12.96
CA LYS A 13 -14.32 -23.79 -11.61
C LYS A 13 -13.03 -24.60 -11.63
N TYR A 14 -12.86 -25.49 -12.62
CA TYR A 14 -11.63 -26.25 -12.78
C TYR A 14 -10.43 -25.37 -13.10
N TYR A 15 -10.56 -24.41 -14.03
CA TYR A 15 -9.46 -23.51 -14.36
C TYR A 15 -9.12 -22.56 -13.21
N GLU A 16 -10.12 -22.04 -12.51
CA GLU A 16 -9.92 -21.25 -11.29
C GLU A 16 -9.16 -22.06 -10.23
N TRP A 17 -9.62 -23.27 -9.92
CA TRP A 17 -8.90 -24.16 -9.01
C TRP A 17 -7.47 -24.41 -9.47
N ARG A 18 -7.27 -24.73 -10.77
CA ARG A 18 -5.96 -25.04 -11.33
C ARG A 18 -5.01 -23.85 -11.22
N PHE A 19 -5.48 -22.63 -11.51
CA PHE A 19 -4.70 -21.41 -11.38
C PHE A 19 -4.22 -21.20 -9.93
N TRP A 20 -5.15 -21.14 -8.97
CA TRP A 20 -4.82 -20.90 -7.57
C TRP A 20 -3.97 -22.03 -6.97
N ASN A 21 -4.23 -23.27 -7.36
CA ASN A 21 -3.41 -24.41 -6.99
C ASN A 21 -1.98 -24.30 -7.53
N ASN A 22 -1.81 -23.83 -8.77
CA ASN A 22 -0.49 -23.63 -9.35
C ASN A 22 0.28 -22.54 -8.60
N VAL A 23 -0.32 -21.37 -8.40
CA VAL A 23 0.27 -20.28 -7.62
C VAL A 23 0.73 -20.76 -6.24
N TYR A 24 -0.14 -21.48 -5.52
CA TYR A 24 0.20 -22.02 -4.21
C TYR A 24 1.29 -23.09 -4.25
N ARG A 25 1.29 -23.98 -5.25
CA ARG A 25 2.35 -25.00 -5.39
C ARG A 25 3.70 -24.40 -5.72
N GLU A 26 3.75 -23.39 -6.60
CA GLU A 26 4.98 -22.65 -6.88
C GLU A 26 5.49 -21.93 -5.63
N MET A 27 4.58 -21.32 -4.86
CA MET A 27 4.91 -20.74 -3.56
C MET A 27 5.62 -21.74 -2.65
N LEU A 28 5.05 -22.94 -2.48
CA LEU A 28 5.61 -23.99 -1.61
C LEU A 28 6.97 -24.52 -2.06
N LYS A 29 7.26 -24.53 -3.38
CA LYS A 29 8.56 -24.97 -3.90
C LYS A 29 9.71 -24.04 -3.51
N HIS A 30 9.43 -22.75 -3.35
CA HIS A 30 10.44 -21.71 -3.17
C HIS A 30 10.50 -21.16 -1.74
N ILE A 31 9.46 -21.39 -0.94
CA ILE A 31 9.43 -20.98 0.47
C ILE A 31 10.54 -21.66 1.25
N LYS A 32 11.25 -20.86 2.04
CA LYS A 32 12.13 -21.33 3.13
C LYS A 32 11.40 -21.09 4.45
N ILE A 33 11.04 -22.16 5.13
CA ILE A 33 10.42 -22.10 6.45
C ILE A 33 11.54 -22.12 7.49
N PHE A 34 11.62 -21.09 8.32
CA PHE A 34 12.45 -21.12 9.50
C PHE A 34 11.61 -21.77 10.60
N GLY A 35 12.15 -22.81 11.25
CA GLY A 35 11.42 -23.57 12.27
C GLY A 35 10.83 -22.66 13.35
N ASP A 36 9.65 -23.06 13.85
CA ASP A 36 8.83 -22.31 14.80
C ASP A 36 9.65 -21.99 16.07
N LYS A 37 10.19 -20.77 16.15
CA LYS A 37 10.73 -20.24 17.40
C LYS A 37 9.54 -19.74 18.20
N SER A 38 8.81 -20.68 18.77
CA SER A 38 7.75 -20.47 19.74
C SER A 38 8.33 -19.94 21.05
N ASN A 39 8.91 -18.74 21.02
CA ASN A 39 8.95 -17.89 22.20
C ASN A 39 7.96 -16.78 21.94
N GLN A 40 6.94 -16.69 22.79
CA GLN A 40 5.87 -15.68 22.79
C GLN A 40 6.42 -14.28 23.13
N GLN A 41 7.53 -13.88 22.54
CA GLN A 41 7.99 -12.51 22.60
C GLN A 41 7.18 -11.71 21.57
N LEU A 42 6.60 -10.59 21.99
CA LEU A 42 5.95 -9.64 21.09
C LEU A 42 6.90 -9.32 19.94
N THR A 43 6.57 -9.77 18.72
CA THR A 43 7.34 -9.41 17.53
C THR A 43 7.11 -7.92 17.30
N PRO A 44 8.16 -7.09 17.31
CA PRO A 44 8.03 -5.65 17.13
C PRO A 44 7.42 -5.33 15.76
N TYR A 45 6.87 -4.13 15.59
CA TYR A 45 6.20 -3.72 14.33
C TYR A 45 7.06 -3.99 13.09
N ILE A 46 8.37 -3.72 13.16
CA ILE A 46 9.32 -4.01 12.08
C ILE A 46 9.65 -5.51 12.06
N ASN A 47 9.65 -6.12 10.88
CA ASN A 47 9.86 -7.56 10.66
C ASN A 47 8.76 -8.49 11.17
N LYS A 48 7.67 -7.96 11.74
CA LYS A 48 6.48 -8.77 11.97
C LYS A 48 5.92 -9.23 10.62
N PRO A 49 5.50 -10.49 10.46
CA PRO A 49 4.94 -10.94 9.19
C PRO A 49 3.65 -10.18 8.91
N GLY A 50 3.47 -9.68 7.68
CA GLY A 50 2.37 -8.79 7.35
C GLY A 50 1.78 -8.97 5.96
N ILE A 51 0.73 -8.20 5.71
CA ILE A 51 0.04 -8.08 4.44
C ILE A 51 0.21 -6.66 3.94
N ALA A 52 0.53 -6.50 2.66
CA ALA A 52 0.39 -5.21 1.98
C ALA A 52 -0.76 -5.31 0.97
N LEU A 53 -1.85 -4.58 1.24
CA LEU A 53 -2.94 -4.43 0.29
C LEU A 53 -2.58 -3.31 -0.69
N SER A 54 -2.71 -3.58 -1.98
CA SER A 54 -2.34 -2.66 -3.04
C SER A 54 -3.45 -2.55 -4.07
N PHE A 55 -3.84 -1.32 -4.41
CA PHE A 55 -4.92 -1.02 -5.35
C PHE A 55 -4.37 -0.29 -6.56
N ASP A 56 -4.60 -0.83 -7.74
CA ASP A 56 -4.19 -0.25 -9.01
C ASP A 56 -5.33 0.53 -9.65
N ASP A 57 -4.96 1.51 -10.46
CA ASP A 57 -5.79 2.31 -11.33
C ASP A 57 -6.62 3.41 -10.64
N SER A 58 -6.14 4.64 -10.74
CA SER A 58 -6.71 5.80 -10.04
C SER A 58 -8.12 6.23 -10.48
N TYR A 59 -8.61 5.77 -11.63
CA TYR A 59 -10.02 5.96 -12.00
C TYR A 59 -10.99 5.25 -11.03
N ARG A 60 -10.47 4.38 -10.14
CA ARG A 60 -11.19 3.68 -9.07
C ARG A 60 -11.24 4.42 -7.74
N ILE A 61 -10.73 5.65 -7.66
CA ILE A 61 -10.66 6.42 -6.40
C ILE A 61 -12.00 6.52 -5.66
N LYS A 62 -13.12 6.66 -6.39
CA LYS A 62 -14.46 6.72 -5.78
C LYS A 62 -14.85 5.39 -5.13
N ASP A 63 -14.44 4.27 -5.71
CA ASP A 63 -14.70 2.93 -5.17
C ASP A 63 -13.89 2.72 -3.88
N TRP A 64 -12.61 3.10 -3.92
CA TRP A 64 -11.71 3.02 -2.76
C TRP A 64 -12.21 3.84 -1.59
N THR A 65 -12.63 5.08 -1.83
CA THR A 65 -13.08 5.99 -0.78
C THR A 65 -14.46 5.63 -0.26
N LYS A 66 -15.39 5.24 -1.14
CA LYS A 66 -16.76 4.89 -0.75
C LYS A 66 -16.83 3.58 0.02
N TYR A 67 -16.10 2.55 -0.42
CA TYR A 67 -16.23 1.20 0.13
C TYR A 67 -15.03 0.76 0.97
N GLY A 68 -13.85 1.34 0.78
CA GLY A 68 -12.65 0.99 1.53
C GLY A 68 -12.51 1.71 2.87
N LYS A 69 -13.03 2.95 3.00
CA LYS A 69 -12.82 3.80 4.19
C LYS A 69 -13.13 3.10 5.52
N ASP A 70 -14.28 2.42 5.60
CA ASP A 70 -14.68 1.75 6.84
C ASP A 70 -13.94 0.41 7.03
N ILE A 71 -13.57 -0.26 5.93
CA ILE A 71 -12.87 -1.55 5.95
C ILE A 71 -11.44 -1.40 6.45
N PHE A 72 -10.75 -0.36 6.01
CA PHE A 72 -9.36 -0.12 6.43
C PHE A 72 -9.28 0.35 7.88
N GLY A 73 -10.38 0.87 8.43
CA GLY A 73 -10.43 1.43 9.75
C GLY A 73 -9.44 2.60 9.92
N TYR A 74 -9.53 3.28 11.06
CA TYR A 74 -8.56 4.32 11.37
C TYR A 74 -7.34 3.68 12.07
N TYR A 75 -6.17 3.76 11.45
CA TYR A 75 -4.84 3.28 11.91
C TYR A 75 -4.55 1.78 11.96
N ASP A 76 -5.51 0.88 11.66
CA ASP A 76 -5.27 -0.57 11.79
C ASP A 76 -4.92 -1.28 10.47
N VAL A 77 -5.27 -0.71 9.31
CA VAL A 77 -4.93 -1.27 8.00
C VAL A 77 -4.38 -0.18 7.09
N LYS A 78 -3.07 -0.24 6.82
CA LYS A 78 -2.43 0.60 5.81
C LYS A 78 -2.49 -0.06 4.44
N VAL A 79 -2.58 0.78 3.41
CA VAL A 79 -2.89 0.39 2.03
C VAL A 79 -2.05 1.22 1.07
N THR A 80 -1.71 0.65 -0.08
CA THR A 80 -1.01 1.33 -1.17
C THR A 80 -1.92 1.54 -2.36
N PHE A 81 -2.20 2.78 -2.76
CA PHE A 81 -2.95 3.13 -3.96
C PHE A 81 -1.99 3.58 -5.07
N ASN A 82 -1.89 2.81 -6.15
CA ASN A 82 -1.02 3.09 -7.28
C ASN A 82 -1.79 3.92 -8.32
N ILE A 83 -1.34 5.15 -8.56
CA ILE A 83 -2.08 6.11 -9.39
C ILE A 83 -1.39 6.42 -10.71
N ASN A 84 -2.21 6.61 -11.74
CA ASN A 84 -1.86 7.19 -13.03
C ASN A 84 -2.56 8.55 -13.18
N ALA A 85 -2.04 9.45 -14.01
CA ALA A 85 -2.66 10.78 -14.18
C ALA A 85 -3.86 10.72 -15.12
N ILE A 86 -3.72 9.96 -16.21
CA ILE A 86 -4.70 9.86 -17.29
C ILE A 86 -5.48 8.55 -17.12
N HIS A 87 -6.79 8.62 -16.94
CA HIS A 87 -7.63 7.44 -16.77
C HIS A 87 -7.59 6.62 -18.07
N HIS A 88 -7.11 5.38 -18.07
CA HIS A 88 -7.07 4.60 -19.31
C HIS A 88 -8.47 4.08 -19.74
N PHE A 89 -9.45 4.22 -18.85
CA PHE A 89 -10.90 4.18 -19.12
C PHE A 89 -11.50 5.59 -18.98
N GLU A 90 -12.83 5.75 -19.09
CA GLU A 90 -13.50 7.05 -18.95
C GLU A 90 -13.06 8.11 -19.98
N GLY A 91 -12.76 7.67 -21.21
CA GLY A 91 -12.42 8.59 -22.30
C GLY A 91 -11.06 9.28 -22.15
N LYS A 92 -10.13 8.74 -21.35
CA LYS A 92 -8.76 9.29 -21.21
C LYS A 92 -8.71 10.69 -20.61
N ARG A 93 -9.64 10.98 -19.71
CA ARG A 93 -9.65 12.23 -18.95
C ARG A 93 -8.60 12.24 -17.83
N GLU A 94 -8.34 13.45 -17.33
CA GLU A 94 -7.60 13.67 -16.09
C GLU A 94 -8.51 13.59 -14.86
N HIS A 95 -7.88 13.62 -13.69
CA HIS A 95 -8.57 13.74 -12.41
C HIS A 95 -9.21 15.12 -12.28
N SER A 96 -10.43 15.14 -11.74
CA SER A 96 -11.02 16.34 -11.17
C SER A 96 -10.32 16.75 -9.86
N GLN A 97 -10.43 18.01 -9.46
CA GLN A 97 -9.93 18.47 -8.15
C GLN A 97 -10.50 17.65 -6.98
N ASN A 98 -11.78 17.26 -7.04
CA ASN A 98 -12.37 16.42 -6.00
C ASN A 98 -11.72 15.04 -5.91
N GLU A 99 -11.30 14.45 -7.03
CA GLU A 99 -10.58 13.17 -7.02
C GLU A 99 -9.15 13.32 -6.49
N ILE A 100 -8.49 14.44 -6.77
CA ILE A 100 -7.21 14.82 -6.14
C ILE A 100 -7.38 14.95 -4.63
N ASP A 101 -8.44 15.63 -4.19
CA ASP A 101 -8.72 15.81 -2.76
C ASP A 101 -8.94 14.45 -2.08
N LEU A 102 -9.72 13.54 -2.69
CA LEU A 102 -9.93 12.18 -2.18
C LEU A 102 -8.63 11.36 -2.08
N LEU A 103 -7.72 11.50 -3.05
CA LEU A 103 -6.41 10.83 -3.01
C LEU A 103 -5.54 11.37 -1.86
N LEU A 104 -5.55 12.67 -1.64
CA LEU A 104 -4.78 13.30 -0.56
C LEU A 104 -5.43 13.06 0.81
N ASP A 105 -6.75 12.92 0.88
CA ASP A 105 -7.44 12.41 2.06
C ASP A 105 -6.96 10.98 2.38
N LEU A 106 -6.87 10.06 1.40
CA LEU A 106 -6.32 8.72 1.64
C LEU A 106 -4.88 8.79 2.16
N GLN A 107 -4.05 9.66 1.61
CA GLN A 107 -2.68 9.91 2.10
C GLN A 107 -2.68 10.42 3.55
N GLY A 108 -3.53 11.39 3.87
CA GLY A 108 -3.71 11.94 5.22
C GLY A 108 -4.25 10.92 6.23
N HIS A 109 -4.81 9.81 5.76
CA HIS A 109 -5.23 8.67 6.58
C HIS A 109 -4.15 7.58 6.74
N GLY A 110 -2.93 7.84 6.29
CA GLY A 110 -1.78 6.93 6.48
C GLY A 110 -1.62 5.88 5.37
N HIS A 111 -2.34 6.02 4.27
CA HIS A 111 -2.15 5.18 3.09
C HIS A 111 -1.03 5.74 2.20
N GLU A 112 -0.37 4.85 1.45
CA GLU A 112 0.62 5.24 0.45
C GLU A 112 -0.08 5.60 -0.86
N ILE A 113 0.27 6.75 -1.44
CA ILE A 113 0.00 7.05 -2.85
C ILE A 113 1.26 6.75 -3.66
N ALA A 114 1.20 5.68 -4.44
CA ALA A 114 2.29 5.12 -5.21
C ALA A 114 2.15 5.41 -6.71
N HIS A 115 3.23 5.20 -7.46
CA HIS A 115 3.31 5.56 -8.87
C HIS A 115 2.87 4.40 -9.76
N HIS A 116 1.99 4.68 -10.73
CA HIS A 116 1.46 3.69 -11.68
C HIS A 116 1.57 4.12 -13.15
N SER A 117 2.62 4.86 -13.50
CA SER A 117 2.85 5.46 -14.83
C SER A 117 1.84 6.55 -15.22
N LEU A 118 2.19 7.44 -16.14
CA LEU A 118 1.33 8.57 -16.51
C LEU A 118 0.05 8.12 -17.20
N THR A 119 0.16 7.25 -18.22
CA THR A 119 -0.94 6.88 -19.12
C THR A 119 -1.20 5.38 -19.16
N HIS A 120 -0.68 4.63 -18.18
CA HIS A 120 -0.89 3.19 -18.03
C HIS A 120 -0.30 2.40 -19.22
N LYS A 121 0.86 2.82 -19.74
CA LYS A 121 1.55 2.10 -20.82
C LYS A 121 2.32 0.91 -20.29
N LYS A 122 2.25 -0.21 -21.01
CA LYS A 122 3.07 -1.39 -20.76
C LYS A 122 4.55 -1.06 -20.97
N ALA A 123 5.34 -1.19 -19.91
CA ALA A 123 6.75 -0.82 -19.91
C ALA A 123 7.57 -1.56 -20.97
N THR A 124 7.30 -2.86 -21.17
CA THR A 124 8.04 -3.70 -22.12
C THR A 124 7.74 -3.33 -23.57
N GLU A 125 6.47 -3.23 -23.94
CA GLU A 125 6.05 -2.87 -25.30
C GLU A 125 6.52 -1.47 -25.68
N TYR A 126 6.36 -0.49 -24.78
CA TYR A 126 6.79 0.88 -25.04
C TYR A 126 8.31 0.99 -25.18
N SER A 127 9.07 0.37 -24.25
CA SER A 127 10.53 0.40 -24.31
C SER A 127 11.07 -0.29 -25.55
N ASN A 128 10.45 -1.38 -26.01
CA ASN A 128 10.87 -2.06 -27.24
C ASN A 128 10.64 -1.20 -28.49
N GLN A 129 9.56 -0.41 -28.51
CA GLN A 129 9.21 0.41 -29.66
C GLN A 129 9.97 1.75 -29.69
N PHE A 130 10.15 2.39 -28.54
CA PHE A 130 10.62 3.78 -28.44
C PHE A 130 11.89 3.97 -27.61
N GLY A 131 12.36 2.90 -26.96
CA GLY A 131 13.51 2.93 -26.04
C GLY A 131 13.10 3.21 -24.60
N ILE A 132 13.82 2.58 -23.67
CA ILE A 132 13.54 2.64 -22.22
C ILE A 132 13.68 4.05 -21.63
N ASN A 133 14.63 4.85 -22.13
CA ASN A 133 14.81 6.22 -21.64
C ASN A 133 13.59 7.09 -21.99
N LYS A 134 13.02 6.88 -23.19
CA LYS A 134 11.81 7.58 -23.61
C LYS A 134 10.60 7.14 -22.81
N TRP A 135 10.46 5.84 -22.52
CA TRP A 135 9.42 5.37 -21.59
C TRP A 135 9.55 6.01 -20.20
N ILE A 136 10.77 6.10 -19.66
CA ILE A 136 11.01 6.75 -18.35
C ILE A 136 10.64 8.23 -18.39
N GLU A 137 11.02 8.95 -19.44
CA GLU A 137 10.66 10.36 -19.61
C GLU A 137 9.14 10.54 -19.67
N ASP A 138 8.49 9.84 -20.60
CA ASP A 138 7.07 10.04 -20.92
C ASP A 138 6.12 9.50 -19.82
N GLU A 139 6.48 8.41 -19.14
CA GLU A 139 5.58 7.74 -18.20
C GLU A 139 5.99 7.89 -16.74
N ILE A 140 7.29 7.93 -16.44
CA ILE A 140 7.77 7.97 -15.05
C ILE A 140 7.96 9.40 -14.58
N ILE A 141 8.78 10.16 -15.29
CA ILE A 141 9.11 11.55 -14.95
C ILE A 141 7.86 12.43 -15.10
N SER A 142 7.11 12.28 -16.19
CA SER A 142 5.90 13.08 -16.40
C SER A 142 4.84 12.86 -15.31
N LEU A 143 4.67 11.65 -14.77
CA LEU A 143 3.74 11.46 -13.65
C LEU A 143 4.27 12.11 -12.36
N PHE A 144 5.59 12.06 -12.07
CA PHE A 144 6.13 12.83 -10.93
C PHE A 144 5.88 14.33 -11.10
N GLN A 145 6.04 14.87 -12.32
CA GLN A 145 5.76 16.28 -12.62
C GLN A 145 4.28 16.61 -12.47
N TRP A 146 3.39 15.71 -12.90
CA TRP A 146 1.95 15.87 -12.70
C TRP A 146 1.58 15.87 -11.22
N MET A 147 2.07 14.90 -10.44
CA MET A 147 1.83 14.80 -8.99
C MET A 147 2.33 16.05 -8.26
N GLY A 148 3.51 16.58 -8.64
CA GLY A 148 4.09 17.77 -8.02
C GLY A 148 3.33 19.08 -8.28
N LYS A 149 2.35 19.08 -9.19
CA LYS A 149 1.45 20.22 -9.45
C LYS A 149 0.13 20.13 -8.69
N GLN A 150 -0.16 18.99 -8.07
CA GLN A 150 -1.44 18.76 -7.40
C GLN A 150 -1.34 19.12 -5.91
N THR A 151 -2.39 19.74 -5.40
CA THR A 151 -2.56 19.99 -3.96
C THR A 151 -4.00 19.78 -3.55
N HIS A 152 -4.21 19.47 -2.27
CA HIS A 152 -5.52 19.33 -1.67
C HIS A 152 -6.16 20.72 -1.54
N SER A 153 -7.38 20.88 -2.04
CA SER A 153 -8.01 22.19 -2.20
C SER A 153 -8.26 22.94 -0.87
N LYS A 154 -8.34 22.22 0.25
CA LYS A 154 -8.59 22.81 1.58
C LYS A 154 -7.36 22.92 2.47
N THR A 155 -6.42 21.99 2.34
CA THR A 155 -5.25 21.89 3.25
C THR A 155 -3.98 22.40 2.59
N GLY A 156 -3.95 22.47 1.25
CA GLY A 156 -2.74 22.81 0.49
C GLY A 156 -1.70 21.69 0.46
N GLU A 157 -1.93 20.54 1.13
CA GLU A 157 -1.01 19.42 1.14
C GLU A 157 -0.81 18.86 -0.28
N GLY A 158 0.44 18.56 -0.64
CA GLY A 158 0.78 17.89 -1.90
C GLY A 158 1.03 16.40 -1.73
N PHE A 159 1.17 15.67 -2.84
CA PHE A 159 1.55 14.26 -2.77
C PHE A 159 2.94 14.07 -2.16
N LYS A 160 3.06 13.09 -1.26
CA LYS A 160 4.35 12.59 -0.79
C LYS A 160 5.09 11.94 -1.95
N LYS A 161 6.43 11.99 -1.93
CA LYS A 161 7.25 11.41 -2.99
C LYS A 161 7.06 9.88 -3.03
N PRO A 162 6.51 9.32 -4.13
CA PRO A 162 6.32 7.88 -4.26
C PRO A 162 7.60 7.08 -3.96
N VAL A 163 7.46 6.03 -3.15
CA VAL A 163 8.51 5.03 -2.86
C VAL A 163 8.36 3.82 -3.78
N THR A 164 7.11 3.47 -4.05
CA THR A 164 6.67 2.30 -4.79
C THR A 164 6.32 2.65 -6.23
N PHE A 165 6.67 1.74 -7.14
CA PHE A 165 6.15 1.70 -8.50
C PHE A 165 5.36 0.41 -8.75
N ALA A 166 4.21 0.50 -9.37
CA ALA A 166 3.46 -0.65 -9.86
C ALA A 166 3.53 -0.69 -11.39
N PHE A 167 3.93 -1.82 -11.97
CA PHE A 167 3.93 -1.96 -13.43
C PHE A 167 2.50 -2.12 -13.98
N PRO A 168 2.04 -1.24 -14.90
CA PRO A 168 0.80 -1.46 -15.63
C PRO A 168 0.76 -2.83 -16.28
N HIS A 169 -0.39 -3.50 -16.19
CA HIS A 169 -0.60 -4.87 -16.67
C HIS A 169 0.35 -5.92 -16.07
N PHE A 170 1.06 -5.59 -15.00
CA PHE A 170 2.09 -6.43 -14.40
C PHE A 170 3.24 -6.81 -15.35
N LEU A 171 3.43 -6.07 -16.46
CA LEU A 171 4.44 -6.37 -17.48
C LEU A 171 5.72 -5.57 -17.28
N TYR A 172 6.83 -6.29 -17.13
CA TYR A 172 8.16 -5.75 -16.88
C TYR A 172 9.24 -6.68 -17.41
N ASN A 173 10.46 -6.16 -17.52
CA ASN A 173 11.68 -6.96 -17.70
C ASN A 173 12.77 -6.51 -16.70
N SER A 174 13.91 -7.21 -16.71
CA SER A 174 15.03 -6.90 -15.81
C SER A 174 15.61 -5.51 -16.05
N GLU A 175 15.65 -5.04 -17.30
CA GLU A 175 16.15 -3.71 -17.65
C GLU A 175 15.25 -2.60 -17.08
N ASN A 176 13.93 -2.75 -17.17
CA ASN A 176 12.97 -1.84 -16.54
C ASN A 176 13.27 -1.70 -15.04
N ILE A 177 13.40 -2.83 -14.33
CA ILE A 177 13.67 -2.83 -12.88
C ILE A 177 15.00 -2.11 -12.57
N GLN A 178 16.08 -2.43 -13.30
CA GLN A 178 17.41 -1.86 -13.08
C GLN A 178 17.45 -0.34 -13.35
N LYS A 179 16.69 0.15 -14.33
CA LYS A 179 16.62 1.60 -14.62
C LYS A 179 15.77 2.36 -13.60
N LEU A 180 14.75 1.69 -13.03
CA LEU A 180 13.86 2.31 -12.05
C LEU A 180 14.42 2.31 -10.63
N ILE A 181 15.10 1.23 -10.23
CA ILE A 181 15.53 1.01 -8.84
C ILE A 181 17.05 1.00 -8.77
N PRO A 182 17.68 1.74 -7.83
CA PRO A 182 17.05 2.56 -6.79
C PRO A 182 16.78 4.02 -7.21
N LYS A 183 16.96 4.37 -8.48
CA LYS A 183 17.00 5.77 -8.94
C LYS A 183 15.70 6.53 -8.67
N TYR A 184 14.56 5.94 -9.03
CA TYR A 184 13.25 6.57 -8.92
C TYR A 184 12.42 5.97 -7.78
N PHE A 185 12.59 4.69 -7.49
CA PHE A 185 11.81 3.94 -6.50
C PHE A 185 12.71 3.02 -5.67
N LYS A 186 12.25 2.60 -4.49
CA LYS A 186 12.91 1.53 -3.73
C LYS A 186 12.41 0.15 -4.15
N ILE A 187 11.12 0.06 -4.46
CA ILE A 187 10.42 -1.18 -4.72
C ILE A 187 9.55 -1.02 -5.97
N ALA A 188 9.54 -2.05 -6.81
CA ALA A 188 8.65 -2.13 -7.96
C ALA A 188 7.87 -3.43 -7.92
N ARG A 189 6.54 -3.32 -7.93
CA ARG A 189 5.60 -4.43 -7.85
C ARG A 189 5.19 -4.87 -9.25
N GLY A 190 5.16 -6.19 -9.47
CA GLY A 190 4.59 -6.80 -10.67
C GLY A 190 3.90 -8.12 -10.35
N TYR A 191 3.79 -9.00 -11.34
CA TYR A 191 3.01 -10.24 -11.21
C TYR A 191 3.63 -11.23 -10.21
N HIS A 192 2.92 -12.32 -9.93
CA HIS A 192 3.41 -13.35 -9.04
C HIS A 192 4.72 -13.98 -9.55
N ASP A 193 5.67 -14.24 -8.66
CA ASP A 193 6.99 -14.83 -8.95
C ASP A 193 7.49 -15.63 -7.75
N LYS A 194 8.23 -16.71 -8.01
CA LYS A 194 8.88 -17.58 -7.01
C LYS A 194 7.97 -17.95 -5.82
N ASP A 195 8.30 -17.44 -4.63
CA ASP A 195 7.61 -17.72 -3.38
C ASP A 195 6.47 -16.74 -3.10
N ASN A 196 6.27 -15.72 -3.92
CA ASN A 196 5.28 -14.65 -3.71
C ASN A 196 5.40 -13.91 -2.38
N LEU A 197 6.58 -13.95 -1.75
CA LEU A 197 6.80 -13.32 -0.45
C LEU A 197 7.84 -12.21 -0.56
N THR A 198 7.62 -11.15 0.20
CA THR A 198 8.51 -9.99 0.27
C THR A 198 9.04 -9.86 1.69
N ALA A 199 10.36 -9.74 1.83
CA ALA A 199 10.97 -9.44 3.13
C ALA A 199 10.67 -8.00 3.54
N PHE A 200 10.81 -7.67 4.82
CA PHE A 200 10.85 -6.27 5.23
C PHE A 200 12.20 -5.66 4.78
N ASN A 201 12.24 -4.34 4.58
CA ASN A 201 13.41 -3.61 4.03
C ASN A 201 13.83 -4.13 2.64
N HIS A 202 12.86 -4.44 1.79
CA HIS A 202 13.08 -4.99 0.46
C HIS A 202 13.38 -3.91 -0.57
N GLN A 203 14.43 -4.09 -1.37
CA GLN A 203 14.75 -3.23 -2.50
C GLN A 203 14.73 -4.05 -3.79
N GLY A 204 14.09 -3.54 -4.84
CA GLY A 204 13.99 -4.21 -6.13
C GLY A 204 12.57 -4.65 -6.48
N PHE A 205 12.48 -5.76 -7.20
CA PHE A 205 11.21 -6.32 -7.64
C PHE A 205 10.48 -7.04 -6.49
N ALA A 206 9.19 -6.78 -6.31
CA ALA A 206 8.34 -7.49 -5.37
C ALA A 206 7.16 -8.17 -6.07
N PRO A 207 6.97 -9.49 -5.88
CA PRO A 207 5.83 -10.20 -6.45
C PRO A 207 4.53 -9.82 -5.73
N SER A 208 3.42 -9.87 -6.46
CA SER A 208 2.09 -9.68 -5.88
C SER A 208 1.08 -10.70 -6.40
N ILE A 209 0.10 -11.02 -5.55
CA ILE A 209 -1.03 -11.88 -5.91
C ILE A 209 -2.22 -11.00 -6.27
N CYS A 210 -2.63 -11.03 -7.53
CA CYS A 210 -3.82 -10.31 -7.99
C CYS A 210 -5.10 -11.09 -7.63
N LEU A 211 -6.05 -10.45 -6.92
CA LEU A 211 -7.31 -11.06 -6.50
C LEU A 211 -8.40 -11.01 -7.56
N ASP A 212 -8.33 -10.02 -8.44
CA ASP A 212 -9.33 -9.74 -9.46
C ASP A 212 -8.77 -9.93 -10.88
N GLY A 213 -9.64 -9.89 -11.88
CA GLY A 213 -9.34 -10.25 -13.26
C GLY A 213 -10.05 -11.52 -13.70
N TYR A 214 -9.42 -12.27 -14.62
CA TYR A 214 -10.11 -13.34 -15.36
C TYR A 214 -10.58 -14.52 -14.50
N TYR A 215 -9.87 -14.82 -13.40
CA TYR A 215 -10.22 -15.89 -12.46
C TYR A 215 -10.78 -15.28 -11.18
N SER A 216 -11.91 -15.80 -10.68
CA SER A 216 -12.43 -15.32 -9.40
C SER A 216 -11.46 -15.62 -8.27
N CYS A 217 -11.34 -14.69 -7.31
CA CYS A 217 -10.61 -14.88 -6.07
C CYS A 217 -10.99 -16.22 -5.39
N ASN A 218 -9.98 -17.00 -4.99
CA ASN A 218 -10.18 -18.22 -4.21
C ASN A 218 -9.67 -18.02 -2.78
N LEU A 219 -10.57 -17.59 -1.91
CA LEU A 219 -10.29 -17.26 -0.51
C LEU A 219 -9.62 -18.40 0.27
N LYS A 220 -9.91 -19.67 -0.06
CA LYS A 220 -9.26 -20.84 0.56
C LYS A 220 -7.76 -20.89 0.26
N TYR A 221 -7.35 -20.53 -0.95
CA TYR A 221 -5.92 -20.45 -1.29
C TYR A 221 -5.29 -19.19 -0.72
N VAL A 222 -5.99 -18.07 -0.69
CA VAL A 222 -5.52 -16.84 -0.04
C VAL A 222 -5.21 -17.09 1.45
N GLU A 223 -6.12 -17.72 2.20
CA GLU A 223 -5.87 -18.10 3.61
C GLU A 223 -4.64 -19.00 3.75
N LYS A 224 -4.48 -19.99 2.87
CA LYS A 224 -3.28 -20.85 2.88
C LYS A 224 -1.99 -20.08 2.61
N MET A 225 -2.01 -19.09 1.72
CA MET A 225 -0.84 -18.26 1.42
C MET A 225 -0.51 -17.33 2.58
N ILE A 226 -1.52 -16.73 3.22
CA ILE A 226 -1.35 -15.92 4.44
C ILE A 226 -0.68 -16.75 5.55
N LYS A 227 -1.19 -17.97 5.80
CA LYS A 227 -0.57 -18.89 6.78
C LYS A 227 0.90 -19.17 6.44
N LYS A 228 1.21 -19.41 5.15
CA LYS A 228 2.59 -19.68 4.71
C LYS A 228 3.51 -18.46 4.78
N ALA A 229 2.99 -17.25 4.53
CA ALA A 229 3.71 -16.01 4.75
C ALA A 229 4.10 -15.85 6.23
N LYS A 230 3.16 -16.13 7.14
CA LYS A 230 3.39 -16.13 8.60
C LYS A 230 4.47 -17.14 9.00
N GLU A 231 4.36 -18.40 8.56
CA GLU A 231 5.36 -19.45 8.85
C GLU A 231 6.76 -19.13 8.29
N ALA A 232 6.83 -18.40 7.17
CA ALA A 232 8.10 -17.98 6.56
C ALA A 232 8.66 -16.70 7.18
N SER A 233 7.96 -16.08 8.13
CA SER A 233 8.26 -14.75 8.67
C SER A 233 8.45 -13.66 7.61
N LYS A 234 7.58 -13.65 6.58
CA LYS A 234 7.62 -12.70 5.46
C LYS A 234 6.26 -12.06 5.22
N ASN A 235 6.22 -11.15 4.26
CA ASN A 235 5.04 -10.39 3.89
C ASN A 235 4.45 -10.88 2.57
N LEU A 236 3.13 -10.78 2.44
CA LEU A 236 2.39 -11.07 1.20
C LEU A 236 1.82 -9.77 0.65
N ILE A 237 2.16 -9.44 -0.60
CA ILE A 237 1.54 -8.32 -1.32
C ILE A 237 0.34 -8.85 -2.10
N ILE A 238 -0.82 -8.26 -1.83
CA ILE A 238 -2.09 -8.61 -2.47
C ILE A 238 -2.57 -7.41 -3.27
N THR A 239 -2.82 -7.61 -4.56
CA THR A 239 -3.22 -6.56 -5.49
C THR A 239 -4.65 -6.74 -5.97
N CYS A 240 -5.36 -5.64 -6.12
CA CYS A 240 -6.68 -5.54 -6.76
C CYS A 240 -6.83 -4.16 -7.40
N HIS A 241 -7.96 -3.89 -8.04
CA HIS A 241 -8.23 -2.61 -8.69
C HIS A 241 -9.43 -1.93 -8.03
N SER A 242 -10.61 -2.54 -8.05
CA SER A 242 -11.85 -1.91 -7.52
C SER A 242 -12.36 -2.61 -6.26
N ILE A 243 -12.94 -1.86 -5.33
CA ILE A 243 -13.72 -2.40 -4.21
C ILE A 243 -15.19 -2.09 -4.49
N LEU A 244 -15.93 -3.05 -5.04
CA LEU A 244 -17.32 -2.86 -5.45
C LEU A 244 -18.21 -4.00 -4.94
N PRO A 245 -19.37 -3.69 -4.33
CA PRO A 245 -20.37 -4.70 -4.00
C PRO A 245 -20.81 -5.50 -5.24
N LYS A 246 -21.22 -6.75 -5.05
CA LYS A 246 -21.59 -7.64 -6.18
C LYS A 246 -22.82 -7.15 -6.93
N GLU A 247 -23.64 -6.36 -6.26
CA GLU A 247 -24.92 -5.82 -6.69
C GLU A 247 -24.75 -4.62 -7.63
N VAL A 248 -23.57 -3.98 -7.65
CA VAL A 248 -23.27 -2.88 -8.56
C VAL A 248 -23.13 -3.45 -9.98
N ASP A 249 -23.95 -2.94 -10.89
CA ASP A 249 -23.88 -3.28 -12.31
C ASP A 249 -22.83 -2.41 -13.02
N TRP A 250 -22.12 -3.01 -13.97
CA TRP A 250 -21.11 -2.33 -14.76
C TRP A 250 -21.70 -1.36 -15.77
N ASP A 251 -22.90 -1.66 -16.26
CA ASP A 251 -23.60 -0.82 -17.20
C ASP A 251 -23.97 0.54 -16.56
N ASP A 252 -24.07 0.61 -15.21
CA ASP A 252 -24.36 1.84 -14.47
C ASP A 252 -23.24 2.90 -14.58
N PHE A 253 -22.02 2.50 -14.94
CA PHE A 253 -20.89 3.44 -15.11
C PHE A 253 -20.91 4.14 -16.47
N GLY A 254 -21.68 3.65 -17.45
CA GLY A 254 -21.89 4.34 -18.73
C GLY A 254 -20.69 4.36 -19.68
N TRP A 255 -19.73 3.42 -19.57
CA TRP A 255 -18.53 3.37 -20.42
C TRP A 255 -18.67 2.45 -21.66
N GLY A 256 -19.89 2.02 -21.98
CA GLY A 256 -20.16 1.15 -23.12
C GLY A 256 -19.42 -0.19 -23.03
N GLU A 257 -18.81 -0.65 -24.12
CA GLU A 257 -18.10 -1.94 -24.16
C GLU A 257 -16.90 -2.01 -23.18
N GLU A 258 -16.35 -0.86 -22.78
CA GLU A 258 -15.26 -0.80 -21.81
C GLU A 258 -15.71 -1.14 -20.39
N SER A 259 -16.99 -0.90 -20.03
CA SER A 259 -17.57 -1.26 -18.74
C SER A 259 -17.38 -2.75 -18.44
N ASN A 260 -17.62 -3.62 -19.42
CA ASN A 260 -17.48 -5.07 -19.26
C ASN A 260 -16.03 -5.50 -19.02
N LYS A 261 -15.06 -4.90 -19.74
CA LYS A 261 -13.64 -5.23 -19.58
C LYS A 261 -13.12 -4.74 -18.23
N SER A 262 -13.38 -3.48 -17.93
CA SER A 262 -13.05 -2.84 -16.66
C SER A 262 -13.69 -3.60 -15.49
N GLY A 263 -14.88 -4.15 -15.71
CA GLY A 263 -15.64 -4.86 -14.70
C GLY A 263 -15.12 -6.20 -14.22
N THR A 264 -14.19 -6.79 -14.97
CA THR A 264 -13.50 -8.01 -14.55
C THR A 264 -12.47 -7.74 -13.43
N TRP A 265 -12.02 -6.50 -13.28
CA TRP A 265 -11.03 -6.06 -12.29
C TRP A 265 -11.72 -5.53 -11.03
N ARG A 266 -12.52 -6.40 -10.41
CA ARG A 266 -13.25 -6.11 -9.18
C ARG A 266 -13.04 -7.13 -8.09
N THR A 267 -12.82 -6.62 -6.89
CA THR A 267 -13.02 -7.35 -5.65
C THR A 267 -14.19 -6.74 -4.87
N THR A 268 -14.67 -7.45 -3.86
CA THR A 268 -15.82 -7.03 -3.05
C THR A 268 -15.37 -6.55 -1.68
N PRO A 269 -16.11 -5.64 -1.03
CA PRO A 269 -15.92 -5.30 0.38
C PRO A 269 -15.74 -6.53 1.26
N GLU A 270 -16.57 -7.55 1.07
CA GLU A 270 -16.57 -8.79 1.86
C GLU A 270 -15.29 -9.60 1.64
N THR A 271 -14.75 -9.62 0.41
CA THR A 271 -13.48 -10.26 0.09
C THR A 271 -12.32 -9.59 0.84
N ILE A 272 -12.26 -8.25 0.82
CA ILE A 272 -11.20 -7.51 1.50
C ILE A 272 -11.32 -7.69 3.02
N GLN A 273 -12.53 -7.60 3.57
CA GLN A 273 -12.78 -7.82 4.99
C GLN A 273 -12.35 -9.23 5.41
N PHE A 274 -12.68 -10.26 4.64
CA PHE A 274 -12.25 -11.63 4.93
C PHE A 274 -10.72 -11.75 5.00
N ILE A 275 -9.99 -11.11 4.09
CA ILE A 275 -8.52 -11.14 4.08
C ILE A 275 -7.97 -10.46 5.33
N ILE A 276 -8.54 -9.32 5.72
CA ILE A 276 -8.16 -8.60 6.94
C ILE A 276 -8.41 -9.47 8.18
N ASP A 277 -9.57 -10.10 8.28
CA ASP A 277 -9.93 -10.95 9.42
C ASP A 277 -8.99 -12.16 9.53
N VAL A 278 -8.66 -12.80 8.41
CA VAL A 278 -7.71 -13.92 8.37
C VAL A 278 -6.30 -13.46 8.76
N ALA A 279 -5.84 -12.32 8.25
CA ALA A 279 -4.53 -11.77 8.60
C ALA A 279 -4.44 -11.43 10.10
N LYS A 280 -5.47 -10.79 10.66
CA LYS A 280 -5.58 -10.51 12.10
C LYS A 280 -5.58 -11.79 12.94
N LYS A 281 -6.31 -12.82 12.51
CA LYS A 281 -6.32 -14.16 13.15
C LYS A 281 -4.93 -14.78 13.20
N PHE A 282 -4.08 -14.56 12.19
CA PHE A 282 -2.69 -15.02 12.18
C PHE A 282 -1.69 -14.04 12.82
N ASN A 283 -2.18 -13.00 13.50
CA ASN A 283 -1.38 -11.93 14.09
C ASN A 283 -0.36 -11.37 13.07
N MET A 284 -0.88 -11.04 11.90
CA MET A 284 -0.14 -10.35 10.84
C MET A 284 -0.37 -8.84 10.93
N GLU A 285 0.64 -8.07 10.56
CA GLU A 285 0.54 -6.60 10.47
C GLU A 285 0.08 -6.16 9.08
N PHE A 286 -0.35 -4.92 8.93
CA PHE A 286 -0.72 -4.33 7.64
C PHE A 286 0.25 -3.20 7.29
N TYR A 287 0.93 -3.34 6.16
CA TYR A 287 1.95 -2.42 5.71
C TYR A 287 1.55 -1.75 4.40
N THR A 288 1.96 -0.50 4.24
CA THR A 288 2.16 0.05 2.89
C THR A 288 3.32 -0.66 2.19
N THR A 289 3.40 -0.53 0.87
CA THR A 289 4.50 -1.10 0.10
C THR A 289 5.80 -0.32 0.35
N ALA A 290 5.70 0.98 0.65
CA ALA A 290 6.80 1.82 1.14
C ALA A 290 7.42 1.27 2.44
N GLU A 291 6.60 0.88 3.41
CA GLU A 291 7.08 0.30 4.67
C GLU A 291 7.78 -1.04 4.44
N LEU A 292 7.24 -1.89 3.56
CA LEU A 292 7.94 -3.11 3.15
C LEU A 292 9.30 -2.82 2.50
N ALA A 293 9.44 -1.68 1.84
CA ALA A 293 10.71 -1.21 1.27
C ALA A 293 11.64 -0.54 2.30
N GLY A 294 11.29 -0.58 3.59
CA GLY A 294 12.08 -0.01 4.67
C GLY A 294 12.04 1.51 4.72
N ILE A 295 11.02 2.14 4.13
CA ILE A 295 10.84 3.59 4.15
C ILE A 295 9.71 3.98 5.09
N ALA A 296 10.01 4.94 5.96
CA ALA A 296 9.05 5.47 6.92
C ALA A 296 8.06 6.43 6.23
N THR A 297 6.81 6.37 6.66
CA THR A 297 5.75 7.32 6.29
C THR A 297 5.23 8.01 7.54
N PHE A 298 5.05 9.32 7.48
CA PHE A 298 4.50 10.13 8.57
C PHE A 298 3.24 10.81 8.08
N ILE A 299 2.15 10.78 8.86
CA ILE A 299 0.93 11.53 8.48
C ILE A 299 1.12 13.03 8.76
N ASP A 300 1.68 13.35 9.93
CA ASP A 300 1.87 14.72 10.39
C ASP A 300 3.19 15.30 9.85
N GLU A 301 3.09 16.42 9.12
CA GLU A 301 4.27 17.09 8.54
C GLU A 301 5.23 17.65 9.58
N ASN A 302 4.72 18.09 10.74
CA ASN A 302 5.56 18.61 11.81
C ASN A 302 6.30 17.48 12.50
N PHE A 303 5.67 16.31 12.64
CA PHE A 303 6.36 15.11 13.12
C PHE A 303 7.44 14.69 12.13
N GLU A 304 7.14 14.61 10.83
CA GLU A 304 8.15 14.31 9.81
C GLU A 304 9.32 15.29 9.87
N MET A 305 9.05 16.59 9.98
CA MET A 305 10.06 17.64 10.06
C MET A 305 10.94 17.48 11.31
N ALA A 306 10.35 17.23 12.48
CA ALA A 306 11.09 16.98 13.71
C ALA A 306 11.99 15.75 13.59
N VAL A 307 11.54 14.68 12.93
CA VAL A 307 12.37 13.50 12.66
C VAL A 307 13.50 13.80 11.69
N ARG A 308 13.25 14.61 10.65
CA ARG A 308 14.29 15.02 9.70
C ARG A 308 15.42 15.79 10.37
N GLU A 309 15.15 16.52 11.45
CA GLU A 309 16.18 17.20 12.25
C GLU A 309 17.11 16.22 13.01
N GLN A 310 16.68 14.98 13.24
CA GLN A 310 17.41 13.98 14.02
C GLN A 310 18.20 12.96 13.18
N ILE A 311 17.91 12.84 11.89
CA ILE A 311 18.56 11.85 11.01
C ILE A 311 19.79 12.42 10.28
N THR A 312 20.61 11.52 9.74
CA THR A 312 21.92 11.88 9.15
C THR A 312 21.80 12.82 7.95
N ASN A 313 20.76 12.62 7.13
CA ASN A 313 20.49 13.44 5.95
C ASN A 313 19.05 13.97 5.95
N PRO A 314 18.82 15.17 6.54
CA PRO A 314 17.48 15.77 6.62
C PRO A 314 16.81 15.98 5.25
N LYS A 315 17.62 16.14 4.18
CA LYS A 315 17.17 16.37 2.80
C LYS A 315 17.06 15.10 1.97
N ALA A 316 17.26 13.92 2.57
CA ALA A 316 17.10 12.64 1.88
C ALA A 316 15.70 12.54 1.26
N LYS A 317 15.63 11.91 0.08
CA LYS A 317 14.37 11.70 -0.66
C LYS A 317 13.32 11.00 0.19
N TRP A 318 13.76 10.03 0.97
CA TRP A 318 12.96 9.21 1.86
C TRP A 318 13.70 9.02 3.18
N ILE A 319 12.97 8.79 4.27
CA ILE A 319 13.51 8.51 5.59
C ILE A 319 13.61 6.99 5.74
N PRO A 320 14.81 6.38 5.78
CA PRO A 320 14.96 4.94 6.00
C PRO A 320 14.54 4.59 7.42
N ILE A 321 13.70 3.58 7.58
CA ILE A 321 13.30 3.05 8.89
C ILE A 321 14.52 2.64 9.72
N SER A 322 15.59 2.16 9.07
CA SER A 322 16.84 1.80 9.74
C SER A 322 17.49 2.95 10.52
N GLU A 323 17.32 4.21 10.10
CA GLU A 323 17.84 5.35 10.88
C GLU A 323 17.00 5.62 12.13
N LEU A 324 15.69 5.33 12.08
CA LEU A 324 14.77 5.56 13.20
C LEU A 324 14.93 4.53 14.31
N ILE A 325 15.38 3.32 13.97
CA ILE A 325 15.67 2.26 14.93
C ILE A 325 16.85 2.64 15.84
N GLU A 326 17.77 3.49 15.39
CA GLU A 326 18.94 3.89 16.18
C GLU A 326 18.61 4.96 17.24
N ILE A 327 17.42 5.56 17.19
CA ILE A 327 17.02 6.63 18.10
C ILE A 327 16.48 6.04 19.41
N THR A 328 17.13 6.39 20.53
CA THR A 328 16.74 5.97 21.90
C THR A 328 16.02 7.07 22.68
N GLU A 329 16.23 8.33 22.32
CA GLU A 329 15.57 9.48 22.96
C GLU A 329 15.05 10.42 21.88
N LEU A 330 13.82 10.89 22.04
CA LEU A 330 13.18 11.78 21.05
C LEU A 330 12.38 12.87 21.75
N ASP A 331 12.74 14.13 21.48
CA ASP A 331 11.99 15.29 21.91
C ASP A 331 11.15 15.85 20.76
N LEU A 332 9.84 15.67 20.87
CA LEU A 332 8.82 16.19 19.96
C LEU A 332 7.98 17.29 20.63
N SER A 333 8.41 17.85 21.77
CA SER A 333 7.63 18.83 22.49
C SER A 333 7.49 20.15 21.72
N ASN A 334 6.33 20.81 21.87
CA ASN A 334 6.04 22.10 21.24
C ASN A 334 6.17 22.11 19.69
N ARG A 335 5.77 21.01 19.03
CA ARG A 335 5.91 20.86 17.57
C ARG A 335 4.58 20.95 16.80
N ASN A 336 3.47 21.30 17.46
CA ASN A 336 2.13 21.32 16.85
C ASN A 336 1.72 19.98 16.21
N ILE A 337 2.21 18.86 16.75
CA ILE A 337 1.90 17.54 16.26
C ILE A 337 0.49 17.15 16.71
N ALA A 338 -0.32 16.61 15.80
CA ALA A 338 -1.66 16.09 16.11
C ALA A 338 -1.75 14.57 15.90
N ASN A 339 -0.88 13.99 15.08
CA ASN A 339 -0.92 12.58 14.70
C ASN A 339 0.45 11.90 14.87
N LEU A 340 0.47 10.76 15.57
CA LEU A 340 1.68 10.00 15.89
C LEU A 340 2.01 8.89 14.89
N ASP A 341 1.29 8.77 13.77
CA ASP A 341 1.66 7.79 12.73
C ASP A 341 3.09 8.05 12.25
N GLY A 342 3.93 7.03 12.41
CA GLY A 342 5.37 7.07 12.21
C GLY A 342 6.14 6.70 13.47
N ILE A 343 5.53 6.83 14.66
CA ILE A 343 6.20 6.52 15.92
C ILE A 343 6.51 5.02 16.06
N GLN A 344 5.73 4.14 15.43
CA GLN A 344 5.92 2.69 15.45
C GLN A 344 7.24 2.19 14.87
N TYR A 345 8.01 3.05 14.18
CA TYR A 345 9.32 2.71 13.62
C TYR A 345 10.47 2.79 14.64
N PHE A 346 10.28 3.48 15.77
CA PHE A 346 11.33 3.78 16.75
C PHE A 346 11.49 2.65 17.78
N LEU A 347 11.87 1.45 17.33
CA LEU A 347 11.84 0.24 18.17
C LEU A 347 12.77 0.26 19.38
N ASN A 348 13.81 1.10 19.36
CA ASN A 348 14.73 1.26 20.48
C ASN A 348 14.46 2.51 21.32
N LEU A 349 13.34 3.21 21.09
CA LEU A 349 13.01 4.42 21.84
C LEU A 349 12.72 4.08 23.30
N GLU A 350 13.47 4.72 24.20
CA GLU A 350 13.39 4.57 25.64
C GLU A 350 12.77 5.80 26.31
N SER A 351 13.04 6.99 25.75
CA SER A 351 12.52 8.27 26.22
C SER A 351 11.82 9.06 25.12
N LEU A 352 10.58 9.50 25.38
CA LEU A 352 9.77 10.27 24.45
C LEU A 352 9.11 11.47 25.13
N ASN A 353 9.39 12.67 24.65
CA ASN A 353 8.71 13.89 25.07
C ASN A 353 7.73 14.37 24.01
N LEU A 354 6.43 14.30 24.29
CA LEU A 354 5.33 14.78 23.45
C LEU A 354 4.67 16.04 24.03
N ALA A 355 5.25 16.69 25.04
CA ALA A 355 4.58 17.77 25.74
C ALA A 355 4.20 18.94 24.82
N ASN A 356 3.09 19.63 25.12
CA ASN A 356 2.63 20.83 24.40
C ASN A 356 2.39 20.59 22.90
N ASN A 357 1.63 19.54 22.57
CA ASN A 357 1.18 19.23 21.21
C ASN A 357 -0.36 19.17 21.16
N GLN A 358 -0.94 18.61 20.09
CA GLN A 358 -2.38 18.49 19.86
C GLN A 358 -2.82 17.02 19.71
N ILE A 359 -2.07 16.10 20.33
CA ILE A 359 -2.26 14.67 20.16
C ILE A 359 -3.45 14.19 20.98
N LYS A 360 -4.42 13.57 20.31
CA LYS A 360 -5.62 13.00 20.96
C LYS A 360 -5.58 11.48 21.08
N ASN A 361 -4.78 10.81 20.24
CA ASN A 361 -4.71 9.36 20.17
C ASN A 361 -3.26 8.89 20.39
N PHE A 362 -3.05 8.16 21.48
CA PHE A 362 -1.75 7.63 21.88
C PHE A 362 -1.61 6.12 21.65
N ARG A 363 -2.59 5.48 20.98
CA ARG A 363 -2.61 4.01 20.80
C ARG A 363 -1.32 3.47 20.19
N LEU A 364 -0.73 4.18 19.23
CA LEU A 364 0.51 3.75 18.55
C LEU A 364 1.72 3.63 19.48
N LEU A 365 1.70 4.23 20.68
CA LEU A 365 2.76 4.06 21.67
C LEU A 365 2.85 2.60 22.16
N GLU A 366 1.79 1.80 22.03
CA GLU A 366 1.81 0.36 22.33
C GLU A 366 2.78 -0.43 21.44
N LYS A 367 3.20 0.15 20.30
CA LYS A 367 4.13 -0.47 19.35
C LYS A 367 5.60 -0.26 19.71
N LEU A 368 5.90 0.49 20.78
CA LEU A 368 7.25 0.80 21.23
C LEU A 368 7.69 -0.13 22.37
N PRO A 369 8.45 -1.20 22.09
CA PRO A 369 8.72 -2.24 23.08
C PRO A 369 9.67 -1.80 24.20
N LYS A 370 10.42 -0.70 24.03
CA LYS A 370 11.41 -0.21 24.99
C LYS A 370 11.04 1.11 25.69
N LEU A 371 9.92 1.72 25.32
CA LEU A 371 9.55 3.02 25.86
C LEU A 371 9.26 2.90 27.36
N SER A 372 10.00 3.66 28.16
CA SER A 372 9.89 3.64 29.63
C SER A 372 9.72 5.03 30.24
N ASN A 373 10.21 6.07 29.56
CA ASN A 373 10.07 7.46 29.97
C ASN A 373 9.18 8.20 28.96
N LEU A 374 8.03 8.71 29.41
CA LEU A 374 7.05 9.35 28.54
C LEU A 374 6.51 10.64 29.18
N ASN A 375 6.63 11.76 28.47
CA ASN A 375 5.94 12.99 28.81
C ASN A 375 4.86 13.31 27.76
N ILE A 376 3.61 13.43 28.17
CA ILE A 376 2.46 13.79 27.30
C ILE A 376 1.73 15.05 27.79
N GLU A 377 2.33 15.83 28.68
CA GLU A 377 1.70 17.01 29.26
C GLU A 377 1.20 17.99 28.20
N ASN A 378 0.11 18.71 28.49
CA ASN A 378 -0.43 19.77 27.62
C ASN A 378 -0.78 19.35 26.18
N ASN A 379 -1.20 18.10 25.96
CA ASN A 379 -1.80 17.65 24.70
C ASN A 379 -3.32 17.90 24.58
N SER A 380 -3.95 18.34 25.69
CA SER A 380 -5.41 18.50 25.81
C SER A 380 -5.91 19.95 25.79
N ILE A 381 -5.07 20.95 25.52
CA ILE A 381 -5.51 22.36 25.58
C ILE A 381 -6.22 22.76 24.28
N GLN A 382 -7.48 22.35 24.18
CA GLN A 382 -8.47 23.06 23.38
C GLN A 382 -8.84 24.33 24.16
N THR A 383 -8.07 25.42 23.99
CA THR A 383 -8.66 26.74 24.26
C THR A 383 -9.61 27.05 23.11
N ASN A 384 -10.88 26.65 23.30
CA ASN A 384 -11.99 27.25 22.57
C ASN A 384 -11.97 28.76 22.85
N LYS A 385 -11.26 29.55 22.04
CA LYS A 385 -11.58 30.96 21.89
C LYS A 385 -12.93 31.01 21.16
N LYS A 386 -14.00 31.12 21.95
CA LYS A 386 -15.23 31.79 21.53
C LYS A 386 -14.81 33.15 20.98
N ILE A 387 -14.96 33.32 19.67
CA ILE A 387 -15.04 34.66 19.08
C ILE A 387 -16.50 35.08 19.30
N VAL A 388 -16.68 36.11 20.12
CA VAL A 388 -17.93 36.86 20.30
C VAL A 388 -18.31 37.54 19.00
#